data_AF-A0A523BAJ1-F1
#
_entry.id   AF-A0A523BAJ1-F1
#
_cell.length_a   1.000
_cell.length_b   1.000
_cell.length_c   1.000
_cell.angle_alpha   90.00
_cell.angle_beta   90.00
_cell.angle_gamma   90.00
#
_symmetry.space_group_name_H-M   'P 1'
#
loop_
_entity.id
_entity.type
_entity.pdbx_description
1 polymer ?
#
loop_
_entity_poly.entity_id
_entity_poly.type
_entity_poly.pdbx_seq_one_letter_code
_entity_poly.pdbx_strand_id
1 'polypeptide(L)'
;MENDIISAIEKQLSEGKGFEINFEGEIPNISDIKGLSKISKNEISDIKGIKKIRKKKVLEDHRDFIIDASKVLIKNKIPFKVTVFPNEIILRFDLDHYIHLYPDKFVVIGFNNLEEFPISLMKSYFPKNKEIKILRPIR
;
A
#
# COMPACT_ATOMS: atom_id res chain seq x y z
N MET A 1 -4.10 -8.67 18.48
CA MET A 1 -2.80 -8.40 17.82
C MET A 1 -2.97 -8.25 16.32
N GLU A 2 -3.35 -9.29 15.57
CA GLU A 2 -3.56 -9.18 14.11
C GLU A 2 -4.65 -8.15 13.76
N ASN A 3 -5.79 -8.20 14.47
CA ASN A 3 -6.89 -7.23 14.30
C ASN A 3 -6.47 -5.79 14.61
N ASP A 4 -5.60 -5.57 15.59
CA ASP A 4 -5.16 -4.22 16.00
C ASP A 4 -4.32 -3.56 14.89
N ILE A 5 -3.52 -4.36 14.18
CA ILE A 5 -2.71 -3.88 13.06
C ILE A 5 -3.58 -3.61 11.84
N ILE A 6 -4.56 -4.46 11.56
CA ILE A 6 -5.51 -4.19 10.47
C ILE A 6 -6.26 -2.87 10.73
N SER A 7 -6.71 -2.62 11.96
CA SER A 7 -7.32 -1.34 12.32
C SER A 7 -6.35 -0.15 12.17
N ALA A 8 -5.05 -0.34 12.48
CA ALA A 8 -4.03 0.68 12.26
C ALA A 8 -3.81 0.98 10.77
N ILE A 9 -3.78 -0.06 9.92
CA ILE A 9 -3.69 0.05 8.46
C ILE A 9 -4.89 0.82 7.90
N GLU A 10 -6.11 0.46 8.32
CA GLU A 10 -7.33 1.15 7.93
C GLU A 10 -7.28 2.64 8.27
N LYS A 11 -6.79 2.96 9.47
CA LYS A 11 -6.61 4.34 9.92
C LYS A 11 -5.61 5.08 9.04
N GLN A 12 -4.44 4.52 8.78
CA GLN A 12 -3.41 5.16 7.94
C GLN A 12 -3.90 5.37 6.50
N LEU A 13 -4.61 4.40 5.91
CA LEU A 13 -5.22 4.54 4.59
C LEU A 13 -6.29 5.64 4.56
N SER A 14 -7.12 5.73 5.61
CA SER A 14 -8.14 6.80 5.72
C SER A 14 -7.52 8.21 5.85
N GLU A 15 -6.31 8.28 6.40
CA GLU A 15 -5.50 9.49 6.50
C GLU A 15 -4.68 9.76 5.22
N GLY A 16 -4.68 8.84 4.25
CA GLY A 16 -3.87 8.91 3.04
C GLY A 16 -2.36 8.81 3.29
N LYS A 17 -1.98 8.11 4.37
CA LYS A 17 -0.60 7.85 4.77
C LYS A 17 -0.17 6.46 4.32
N GLY A 18 1.09 6.36 3.90
CA GLY A 18 1.73 5.08 3.64
C GLY A 18 2.34 4.49 4.90
N PHE A 19 2.62 3.20 4.85
CA PHE A 19 3.10 2.42 6.00
C PHE A 19 3.98 1.26 5.55
N GLU A 20 4.67 0.66 6.51
CA GLU A 20 5.58 -0.45 6.31
C GLU A 20 5.35 -1.48 7.41
N ILE A 21 5.14 -2.74 7.00
CA ILE A 21 4.94 -3.88 7.87
C ILE A 21 6.20 -4.74 7.83
N ASN A 22 6.84 -4.86 8.99
CA ASN A 22 7.96 -5.75 9.24
C ASN A 22 7.57 -6.75 10.33
N PHE A 23 8.32 -7.85 10.47
CA PHE A 23 8.04 -8.89 11.45
C PHE A 23 9.22 -9.04 12.40
N GLU A 24 8.96 -8.91 13.70
CA GLU A 24 9.89 -9.27 14.76
C GLU A 24 9.52 -10.67 15.25
N GLY A 25 10.08 -11.70 14.60
CA GLY A 25 9.72 -13.09 14.84
C GLY A 25 8.30 -13.40 14.37
N GLU A 26 7.36 -13.57 15.30
CA GLU A 26 5.94 -13.82 14.99
C GLU A 26 5.06 -12.58 15.08
N ILE A 27 5.62 -11.45 15.55
CA ILE A 27 4.85 -10.25 15.84
C ILE A 27 4.97 -9.28 14.66
N PRO A 28 3.88 -9.02 13.92
CA PRO A 28 3.85 -7.94 12.95
C PRO A 28 4.03 -6.58 13.63
N ASN A 29 4.87 -5.72 13.06
CA ASN A 29 5.16 -4.37 13.52
C ASN A 29 4.85 -3.38 12.38
N ILE A 30 4.00 -2.38 12.67
CA ILE A 30 3.62 -1.33 11.73
C ILE A 30 4.44 -0.07 11.99
N SER A 31 5.07 0.43 10.94
CA SER A 31 5.87 1.64 11.00
C SER A 31 5.45 2.63 9.93
N ASP A 32 5.58 3.93 10.23
CA ASP A 32 5.38 4.98 9.25
C ASP A 32 6.56 5.02 8.26
N ILE A 33 6.28 5.31 6.98
CA ILE A 33 7.34 5.39 5.97
C ILE A 33 8.26 6.58 6.27
N LYS A 34 9.51 6.29 6.63
CA LYS A 34 10.59 7.28 6.74
C LYS A 34 10.77 7.99 5.38
N GLY A 35 10.66 9.33 5.38
CA GLY A 35 10.89 10.18 4.20
C GLY A 35 9.63 10.71 3.49
N LEU A 36 8.42 10.28 3.89
CA LEU A 36 7.15 10.86 3.40
C LEU A 36 6.45 11.75 4.45
N SER A 37 7.11 12.01 5.58
CA SER A 37 6.72 13.03 6.54
C SER A 37 6.99 14.43 5.98
N LYS A 38 6.33 14.80 4.88
CA LYS A 38 6.19 16.22 4.54
C LYS A 38 5.04 16.79 5.37
N ILE A 39 5.49 17.34 6.49
CA ILE A 39 4.88 18.41 7.28
C ILE A 39 3.80 17.93 8.26
N SER A 40 4.10 18.14 9.54
CA SER A 40 3.17 17.98 10.65
C SER A 40 2.05 19.03 10.52
N LYS A 41 0.79 18.65 10.79
CA LYS A 41 -0.36 19.57 10.74
C LYS A 41 -0.20 20.81 11.62
N ASN A 42 0.65 20.74 12.65
CA ASN A 42 0.83 21.79 13.63
C ASN A 42 1.75 22.93 13.15
N GLU A 43 2.51 22.74 12.07
CA GLU A 43 3.39 23.78 11.51
C GLU A 43 2.72 24.60 10.38
N ILE A 44 1.57 24.15 9.88
CA ILE A 44 0.91 24.74 8.69
C ILE A 44 -0.19 25.73 9.09
N SER A 45 -0.70 25.67 10.32
CA SER A 45 -1.81 26.53 10.77
C SER A 45 -1.48 28.03 10.81
N ASP A 46 -0.20 28.40 10.83
CA ASP A 46 0.23 29.80 10.97
C ASP A 46 0.64 30.49 9.66
N ILE A 47 0.61 29.78 8.52
CA ILE A 47 1.02 30.36 7.23
C ILE A 47 -0.21 30.73 6.40
N LYS A 48 -0.60 32.02 6.45
CA LYS A 48 -1.62 32.62 5.57
C LYS A 48 -1.26 32.36 4.10
N GLY A 49 -2.06 31.55 3.40
CA GLY A 49 -1.95 31.33 1.95
C GLY A 49 -1.81 29.88 1.51
N ILE A 50 -1.64 28.92 2.42
CA ILE A 50 -1.56 27.50 2.05
C ILE A 50 -2.98 26.98 1.78
N LYS A 51 -3.28 26.67 0.50
CA LYS A 51 -4.48 25.92 0.12
C LYS A 51 -4.53 24.66 0.98
N LYS A 52 -5.64 24.47 1.73
CA LYS A 52 -5.92 23.24 2.50
C LYS A 52 -5.45 22.03 1.69
N ILE A 53 -4.41 21.35 2.17
CA ILE A 53 -3.93 20.10 1.56
C ILE A 53 -5.14 19.17 1.57
N ARG A 54 -5.77 18.98 0.40
CA ARG A 54 -6.90 18.07 0.27
C ARG A 54 -6.35 16.70 0.68
N LYS A 55 -7.01 16.06 1.65
CA LYS A 55 -6.69 14.68 2.02
C LYS A 55 -6.58 13.88 0.73
N LYS A 56 -5.46 13.17 0.52
CA LYS A 56 -5.31 12.25 -0.61
C LYS A 56 -6.44 11.24 -0.48
N LYS A 57 -7.45 11.33 -1.34
CA LYS A 57 -8.61 10.44 -1.27
C LYS A 57 -8.18 9.13 -1.94
N VAL A 58 -7.85 8.15 -1.11
CA VAL A 58 -7.66 6.77 -1.57
C VAL A 58 -8.98 6.28 -2.15
N LEU A 59 -8.93 5.69 -3.35
CA LEU A 59 -10.09 5.07 -3.97
C LEU A 59 -10.54 3.87 -3.12
N GLU A 60 -11.85 3.64 -3.06
CA GLU A 60 -12.43 2.58 -2.24
C GLU A 60 -11.88 1.20 -2.65
N ASP A 61 -11.89 0.89 -3.96
CA ASP A 61 -11.29 -0.35 -4.49
C ASP A 61 -9.82 -0.55 -4.09
N HIS A 62 -9.04 0.54 -4.02
CA HIS A 62 -7.63 0.46 -3.64
C HIS A 62 -7.50 0.20 -2.15
N ARG A 63 -8.34 0.82 -1.33
CA ARG A 63 -8.38 0.60 0.11
C ARG A 63 -8.72 -0.86 0.40
N ASP A 64 -9.77 -1.38 -0.23
CA ASP A 64 -10.22 -2.75 -0.01
C ASP A 64 -9.15 -3.76 -0.44
N PHE A 65 -8.55 -3.55 -1.61
CA PHE A 65 -7.43 -4.38 -2.07
C PHE A 65 -6.27 -4.37 -1.08
N ILE A 66 -5.84 -3.20 -0.59
CA ILE A 66 -4.72 -3.13 0.35
C ILE A 66 -5.07 -3.80 1.67
N ILE A 67 -6.30 -3.65 2.18
CA ILE A 67 -6.73 -4.31 3.42
C ILE A 67 -6.69 -5.83 3.25
N ASP A 68 -7.26 -6.36 2.17
CA ASP A 68 -7.31 -7.81 1.95
C ASP A 68 -5.92 -8.38 1.65
N ALA A 69 -5.12 -7.69 0.83
CA ALA A 69 -3.71 -8.03 0.62
C ALA A 69 -2.95 -8.02 1.95
N SER A 70 -3.14 -7.01 2.79
CA SER A 70 -2.46 -6.91 4.09
C SER A 70 -2.81 -8.08 5.01
N LYS A 71 -4.09 -8.48 5.10
CA LYS A 71 -4.49 -9.65 5.91
C LYS A 71 -3.74 -10.91 5.45
N VAL A 72 -3.69 -11.14 4.14
CA VAL A 72 -3.05 -12.34 3.58
C VAL A 72 -1.54 -12.29 3.76
N LEU A 73 -0.90 -11.15 3.52
CA LEU A 73 0.54 -10.98 3.69
C LEU A 73 0.95 -11.12 5.16
N ILE A 74 0.18 -10.56 6.09
CA ILE A 74 0.42 -10.68 7.53
C ILE A 74 0.32 -12.13 7.99
N LYS A 75 -0.75 -12.83 7.58
CA LYS A 75 -0.95 -14.24 7.90
C LYS A 75 0.21 -15.12 7.42
N ASN A 76 0.81 -14.77 6.28
CA ASN A 76 1.94 -15.49 5.69
C ASN A 76 3.32 -14.93 6.11
N LYS A 77 3.36 -13.96 7.03
CA LYS A 77 4.59 -13.32 7.54
C LYS A 77 5.46 -12.70 6.43
N ILE A 78 4.81 -12.11 5.42
CA ILE A 78 5.50 -11.48 4.29
C ILE A 78 5.66 -9.99 4.59
N PRO A 79 6.89 -9.45 4.68
CA PRO A 79 7.10 -8.02 4.86
C PRO A 79 6.69 -7.26 3.60
N PHE A 80 6.12 -6.07 3.78
CA PHE A 80 5.69 -5.24 2.67
C PHE A 80 5.56 -3.78 3.07
N LYS A 81 5.51 -2.91 2.06
CA LYS A 81 5.43 -1.47 2.20
C LYS A 81 4.36 -0.90 1.29
N VAL A 82 3.50 -0.04 1.82
CA VAL A 82 2.43 0.62 1.07
C VAL A 82 2.70 2.11 1.02
N THR A 83 2.95 2.64 -0.18
CA THR A 83 3.16 4.06 -0.40
C THR A 83 1.94 4.71 -1.05
N VAL A 84 1.41 5.77 -0.44
CA VAL A 84 0.22 6.47 -0.94
C VAL A 84 0.59 7.78 -1.64
N PHE A 85 0.37 7.84 -2.95
CA PHE A 85 0.49 9.03 -3.78
C PHE A 85 -0.89 9.63 -4.08
N PRO A 86 -0.98 10.86 -4.64
CA PRO A 86 -2.28 11.49 -4.92
C PRO A 86 -3.21 10.67 -5.84
N ASN A 87 -2.65 9.94 -6.81
CA ASN A 87 -3.41 9.22 -7.83
C ASN A 87 -3.06 7.73 -7.94
N GLU A 88 -2.12 7.23 -7.13
CA GLU A 88 -1.71 5.83 -7.15
C GLU A 88 -1.32 5.36 -5.75
N ILE A 89 -1.42 4.05 -5.54
CA ILE A 89 -0.83 3.38 -4.38
C ILE A 89 0.21 2.39 -4.88
N ILE A 90 1.34 2.31 -4.19
CA ILE A 90 2.37 1.31 -4.49
C ILE A 90 2.43 0.33 -3.33
N LEU A 91 2.12 -0.94 -3.60
CA LEU A 91 2.40 -2.06 -2.70
C LEU A 91 3.74 -2.67 -3.10
N ARG A 92 4.74 -2.60 -2.23
CA ARG A 92 6.12 -3.02 -2.50
C ARG A 92 6.52 -4.16 -1.57
N PHE A 93 7.14 -5.20 -2.14
CA PHE A 93 7.70 -6.32 -1.40
C PHE A 93 9.22 -6.15 -1.24
N ASP A 94 9.91 -5.78 -2.32
CA ASP A 94 11.33 -5.42 -2.31
C ASP A 94 11.63 -4.36 -3.38
N LEU A 95 12.90 -4.17 -3.78
CA LEU A 95 13.29 -3.17 -4.76
C LEU A 95 12.77 -3.48 -6.18
N ASP A 96 12.63 -4.75 -6.52
CA ASP A 96 12.33 -5.21 -7.87
C ASP A 96 10.87 -5.69 -7.99
N HIS A 97 10.23 -6.04 -6.87
CA HIS A 97 8.89 -6.60 -6.80
C HIS A 97 7.90 -5.65 -6.14
N TYR A 98 6.99 -5.09 -6.95
CA TYR A 98 5.96 -4.16 -6.47
C TYR A 98 4.75 -4.09 -7.41
N ILE A 99 3.65 -3.55 -6.91
CA ILE A 99 2.39 -3.38 -7.60
C ILE A 99 2.00 -1.90 -7.54
N HIS A 100 1.75 -1.30 -8.69
CA HIS A 100 1.08 0.00 -8.78
C HIS A 100 -0.42 -0.19 -8.93
N LEU A 101 -1.17 0.53 -8.10
CA LEU A 101 -2.61 0.61 -8.12
C LEU A 101 -2.98 1.97 -8.70
N TYR A 102 -3.27 2.01 -10.01
CA TYR A 102 -3.83 3.17 -10.67
C TYR A 102 -5.36 3.15 -10.63
N PRO A 103 -6.04 4.27 -10.91
CA PRO A 103 -7.50 4.30 -10.92
C PRO A 103 -8.12 3.29 -11.88
N ASP A 104 -7.51 3.11 -13.05
CA ASP A 104 -7.96 2.31 -14.19
C ASP A 104 -7.33 0.90 -14.26
N LYS A 105 -6.13 0.72 -13.70
CA LYS A 105 -5.35 -0.52 -13.86
C LYS A 105 -4.44 -0.84 -12.68
N PHE A 106 -4.02 -2.09 -12.63
CA PHE A 106 -3.01 -2.61 -11.72
C PHE A 106 -1.78 -2.99 -12.53
N VAL A 107 -0.60 -2.53 -12.14
CA VAL A 107 0.66 -2.88 -12.81
C VAL A 107 1.52 -3.65 -11.84
N VAL A 108 1.70 -4.94 -12.11
CA VAL A 108 2.52 -5.88 -11.33
C VAL A 108 3.91 -5.91 -11.95
N ILE A 109 4.94 -5.56 -11.17
CA ILE A 109 6.31 -5.35 -11.64
C ILE A 109 7.24 -6.34 -10.95
N GLY A 110 8.17 -6.91 -11.71
CA GLY A 110 9.18 -7.86 -11.21
C GLY A 110 8.74 -9.33 -11.29
N PHE A 111 7.50 -9.60 -11.70
CA PHE A 111 6.96 -10.96 -11.79
C PHE A 111 6.79 -11.40 -13.25
N ASN A 112 6.94 -12.70 -13.52
CA ASN A 112 6.67 -13.28 -14.83
C ASN A 112 5.17 -13.51 -15.08
N ASN A 113 4.41 -13.83 -14.03
CA ASN A 113 2.98 -14.13 -14.02
C ASN A 113 2.34 -13.90 -12.61
N LEU A 114 1.02 -14.09 -12.50
CA LEU A 114 0.29 -13.92 -11.23
C LEU A 114 0.32 -15.14 -10.29
N GLU A 115 0.92 -16.25 -10.71
CA GLU A 115 1.10 -17.45 -9.88
C GLU A 115 2.38 -17.39 -9.04
N GLU A 116 3.24 -16.40 -9.27
CA GLU A 116 4.43 -16.19 -8.46
C GLU A 116 4.10 -15.68 -7.07
N PHE A 117 4.84 -16.17 -6.08
CA PHE A 117 4.77 -15.68 -4.71
C PHE A 117 5.39 -14.28 -4.62
N PRO A 118 4.81 -13.32 -3.87
CA PRO A 118 3.61 -13.44 -3.04
C PRO A 118 2.28 -13.08 -3.77
N ILE A 119 2.32 -12.76 -5.06
CA ILE A 119 1.16 -12.32 -5.85
C ILE A 119 0.07 -13.39 -5.92
N SER A 120 0.45 -14.67 -6.03
CA SER A 120 -0.50 -15.79 -6.07
C SER A 120 -1.46 -15.82 -4.89
N LEU A 121 -1.01 -15.38 -3.71
CA LEU A 121 -1.84 -15.31 -2.51
C LEU A 121 -2.95 -14.26 -2.59
N MET A 122 -2.76 -13.24 -3.42
CA MET A 122 -3.70 -12.11 -3.55
C MET A 122 -4.40 -12.02 -4.91
N LYS A 123 -4.16 -12.99 -5.80
CA LYS A 123 -4.72 -13.03 -7.15
C LYS A 123 -6.26 -12.90 -7.17
N SER A 124 -6.95 -13.46 -6.17
CA SER A 124 -8.41 -13.40 -6.07
C SER A 124 -8.96 -12.04 -5.67
N TYR A 125 -8.14 -11.16 -5.09
CA TYR A 125 -8.57 -9.84 -4.62
C TYR A 125 -8.42 -8.75 -5.68
N PHE A 126 -7.79 -9.05 -6.82
CA PHE A 126 -7.72 -8.07 -7.89
C PHE A 126 -9.14 -7.74 -8.41
N PRO A 127 -9.46 -6.44 -8.54
CA PRO A 127 -10.77 -6.01 -9.01
C PRO A 127 -11.00 -6.47 -10.47
N LYS A 128 -12.12 -7.18 -10.70
CA LYS A 128 -12.46 -7.74 -12.02
C LYS A 128 -12.71 -6.68 -13.10
N ASN A 129 -13.02 -5.45 -12.70
CA ASN A 129 -13.33 -4.32 -13.57
C ASN A 129 -12.08 -3.51 -14.00
N LYS A 130 -10.87 -3.92 -13.60
CA LYS A 130 -9.63 -3.19 -13.92
C LYS A 130 -8.67 -4.07 -14.71
N GLU A 131 -7.91 -3.41 -15.58
CA GLU A 131 -6.86 -4.08 -16.33
C GLU A 131 -5.70 -4.47 -15.39
N ILE A 132 -5.16 -5.68 -15.55
CA ILE A 132 -3.96 -6.13 -14.84
C ILE A 132 -2.84 -6.28 -15.86
N LYS A 133 -1.81 -5.43 -15.75
CA LYS A 133 -0.62 -5.46 -16.59
C LYS A 133 0.55 -6.03 -15.81
N ILE A 134 1.31 -6.94 -16.42
CA ILE A 134 2.52 -7.53 -15.83
C ILE A 134 3.74 -7.02 -16.58
N LEU A 135 4.66 -6.37 -15.86
CA LEU A 135 5.97 -5.95 -16.37
C LEU A 135 7.03 -6.91 -15.84
N ARG A 136 7.47 -7.80 -16.73
CA ARG A 136 8.47 -8.83 -16.41
C ARG A 136 9.84 -8.20 -16.13
N PRO A 137 10.65 -8.82 -15.27
CA PRO A 137 12.02 -8.37 -15.02
C PRO A 137 12.83 -8.38 -16.32
N ILE A 138 13.70 -7.39 -16.48
CA ILE A 138 14.62 -7.30 -17.60
C ILE A 138 15.73 -8.33 -17.36
N ARG A 139 15.98 -9.18 -18.35
CA ARG A 139 17.05 -10.19 -18.33
C ARG A 139 18.39 -9.61 -18.75
#